data_AF-A0A7W1EC37-F1
#
_entry.id   AF-A0A7W1EC37-F1
#
_cell.length_a   1.000
_cell.length_b   1.000
_cell.length_c   1.000
_cell.angle_alpha   90.00
_cell.angle_beta   90.00
_cell.angle_gamma   90.00
#
_symmetry.space_group_name_H-M   'P 1'
#
loop_
_entity.id
_entity.type
_entity.pdbx_description
1 polymer ?
#
loop_
_entity_poly.entity_id
_entity_poly.type
_entity_poly.pdbx_seq_one_letter_code
_entity_poly.pdbx_strand_id
1 'polypeptide(L)'
;MIGSGTTGYRTALPWATVTTMLGSLLALLLARGLIAAFRGKGLVPEALTADPAFLLSVSVAAALTVLLATRLGLPVSTTHALIGGLVGAGAVATHGHLDLARLGATFVLPLLLSPLLALGLTVVLYGALARLRRGLGIARTSCLCAGEALLALSPAGAAALSATPISVTTG
;
A
#
# COMPACT_ATOMS: atom_id res chain seq x y z
N MET A 1 0.01 1.08 -13.86
CA MET A 1 0.98 0.37 -14.71
C MET A 1 0.27 -0.53 -15.72
N ILE A 2 -0.37 -1.62 -15.29
CA ILE A 2 -1.11 -2.51 -16.21
C ILE A 2 -2.37 -1.81 -16.75
N GLY A 3 -3.17 -1.19 -15.88
CA GLY A 3 -4.38 -0.47 -16.30
C GLY A 3 -4.14 0.83 -17.09
N SER A 4 -2.90 1.35 -17.10
CA SER A 4 -2.50 2.54 -17.86
C SER A 4 -1.84 2.20 -19.21
N GLY A 5 -1.71 0.91 -19.55
CA GLY A 5 -1.06 0.45 -20.78
C GLY A 5 0.46 0.67 -20.84
N THR A 6 1.08 1.11 -19.74
CA THR A 6 2.50 1.50 -19.72
C THR A 6 3.45 0.31 -19.59
N THR A 7 3.00 -0.81 -19.02
CA THR A 7 3.77 -2.07 -18.93
C THR A 7 2.86 -3.30 -19.04
N GLY A 8 3.35 -4.38 -19.64
CA GLY A 8 2.64 -5.66 -19.75
C GLY A 8 2.70 -6.50 -18.48
N TYR A 9 1.78 -7.46 -18.32
CA TYR A 9 1.71 -8.33 -17.14
C TYR A 9 3.02 -9.10 -16.88
N ARG A 10 3.61 -9.66 -17.94
CA ARG A 10 4.84 -10.48 -17.87
C ARG A 10 6.05 -9.70 -17.37
N THR A 11 6.10 -8.39 -17.60
CA THR A 11 7.16 -7.52 -17.11
C THR A 11 6.81 -6.88 -15.78
N ALA A 12 5.54 -6.53 -15.53
CA ALA A 12 5.12 -5.94 -14.27
C ALA A 12 5.29 -6.88 -13.07
N LEU A 13 5.04 -8.18 -13.25
CA LEU A 13 5.10 -9.16 -12.17
C LEU A 13 6.50 -9.28 -11.49
N PRO A 14 7.62 -9.46 -12.21
CA PRO A 14 8.94 -9.53 -11.57
C PRO A 14 9.34 -8.22 -10.88
N TRP A 15 8.97 -7.06 -11.43
CA TRP A 15 9.23 -5.78 -10.77
C TRP A 15 8.45 -5.67 -9.45
N ALA A 16 7.18 -6.08 -9.44
CA ALA A 16 6.35 -6.08 -8.24
C ALA A 16 6.90 -7.02 -7.16
N THR A 17 7.34 -8.23 -7.53
CA THR A 17 7.90 -9.19 -6.57
C THR A 17 9.21 -8.69 -5.96
N VAL A 18 10.15 -8.20 -6.78
CA VAL A 18 11.44 -7.70 -6.30
C VAL A 18 11.26 -6.48 -5.38
N THR A 19 10.45 -5.51 -5.79
CA THR A 19 10.21 -4.29 -4.98
C THR A 19 9.48 -4.60 -3.68
N THR A 20 8.51 -5.53 -3.70
CA THR A 20 7.81 -5.98 -2.47
C THR A 20 8.77 -6.70 -1.53
N MET A 21 9.65 -7.56 -2.06
CA MET A 21 10.61 -8.31 -1.25
C MET A 21 11.65 -7.38 -0.62
N LEU A 22 12.24 -6.48 -1.40
CA LEU A 22 13.17 -5.45 -0.92
C LEU A 22 12.53 -4.52 0.11
N GLY A 23 11.31 -4.04 -0.16
CA GLY A 23 10.57 -3.18 0.76
C GLY A 23 10.25 -3.87 2.09
N SER A 24 9.87 -5.15 2.04
CA SER A 24 9.58 -5.95 3.23
C SER A 24 10.84 -6.18 4.07
N LEU A 25 11.98 -6.52 3.44
CA LEU A 25 13.26 -6.64 4.13
C LEU A 25 13.66 -5.33 4.79
N LEU A 26 13.57 -4.22 4.06
CA LEU A 26 13.92 -2.90 4.59
C LEU A 26 12.98 -2.51 5.75
N ALA A 27 11.68 -2.80 5.64
CA ALA A 27 10.73 -2.58 6.72
C ALA A 27 11.08 -3.38 7.98
N LEU A 28 11.52 -4.64 7.85
CA LEU A 28 11.97 -5.45 8.99
C LEU A 28 13.20 -4.85 9.68
N LEU A 29 14.11 -4.25 8.91
CA LEU A 29 15.32 -3.62 9.44
C LEU A 29 15.02 -2.29 10.15
N LEU A 30 14.12 -1.47 9.59
CA LEU A 30 13.85 -0.10 10.06
C LEU A 30 12.70 -0.03 11.08
N ALA A 31 11.68 -0.89 10.98
CA ALA A 31 10.42 -0.76 11.71
C ALA A 31 10.29 -1.74 12.90
N ARG A 32 11.27 -1.72 13.80
CA ARG A 32 11.26 -2.56 15.03
C ARG A 32 10.03 -2.32 15.91
N GLY A 33 9.56 -1.07 16.01
CA GLY A 33 8.39 -0.71 16.81
C GLY A 33 7.06 -1.20 16.23
N LEU A 34 6.97 -1.34 14.90
CA LEU A 34 5.75 -1.78 14.23
C LEU A 34 5.49 -3.28 14.48
N ILE A 35 6.55 -4.08 14.52
CA ILE A 35 6.48 -5.50 14.86
C ILE A 35 5.93 -5.70 16.29
N ALA A 36 6.29 -4.84 17.24
CA ALA A 36 5.76 -4.91 18.60
C ALA A 36 4.25 -4.60 18.67
N ALA A 37 3.73 -3.73 17.80
CA ALA A 37 2.30 -3.46 17.71
C ALA A 37 1.53 -4.68 17.17
N PHE A 38 2.07 -5.38 16.17
CA PHE A 38 1.43 -6.56 15.59
C PHE A 38 1.50 -7.83 16.46
N ARG A 39 2.25 -7.83 17.57
CA ARG A 39 2.21 -8.90 18.58
C ARG A 39 1.01 -8.81 19.54
N GLY A 40 0.12 -7.83 19.36
CA GLY A 40 -1.03 -7.64 20.24
C GLY A 40 -0.67 -7.08 21.61
N LYS A 41 0.42 -6.30 21.70
CA LYS A 41 0.95 -5.74 22.95
C LYS A 41 -0.15 -4.99 23.71
N GLY A 42 -0.57 -5.54 24.85
CA GLY A 42 -1.59 -4.98 25.72
C GLY A 42 -3.04 -5.19 25.26
N LEU A 43 -3.30 -6.06 24.28
CA LEU A 43 -4.67 -6.52 23.96
C LEU A 43 -5.02 -7.86 24.59
N VAL A 44 -4.03 -8.74 24.73
CA VAL A 44 -4.15 -10.11 25.21
C VAL A 44 -2.99 -10.34 26.19
N PRO A 45 -3.16 -11.13 27.27
CA PRO A 45 -2.10 -11.46 28.21
C PRO A 45 -0.79 -11.87 27.51
N GLU A 46 0.35 -11.36 27.96
CA GLU A 46 1.64 -11.60 27.29
C GLU A 46 1.98 -13.10 27.19
N ALA A 47 1.51 -13.90 28.15
CA ALA A 47 1.63 -15.37 28.13
C ALA A 47 1.01 -16.01 26.87
N LEU A 48 -0.11 -15.48 26.37
CA LEU A 48 -0.75 -15.97 25.15
C LEU A 48 -0.04 -15.46 23.90
N THR A 49 0.48 -14.24 23.92
CA THR A 49 1.25 -13.69 22.77
C THR A 49 2.62 -14.35 22.59
N ALA A 50 3.12 -15.04 23.63
CA ALA A 50 4.32 -15.86 23.58
C ALA A 50 4.05 -17.31 23.15
N ASP A 51 2.80 -17.76 23.20
CA ASP A 51 2.39 -19.13 22.84
C ASP A 51 2.34 -19.29 21.31
N PRO A 52 3.17 -20.19 20.73
CA PRO A 52 3.12 -20.49 19.30
C PRO A 52 1.76 -20.99 18.83
N ALA A 53 1.02 -21.73 19.66
CA ALA A 53 -0.29 -22.27 19.28
C ALA A 53 -1.32 -21.16 19.07
N PHE A 54 -1.30 -20.15 19.95
CA PHE A 54 -2.14 -18.96 19.81
C PHE A 54 -1.82 -18.20 18.51
N LEU A 55 -0.54 -17.90 18.24
CA LEU A 55 -0.14 -17.19 17.02
C LEU A 55 -0.47 -17.98 15.74
N LEU A 56 -0.35 -19.31 15.80
CA LEU A 56 -0.74 -20.18 14.71
C LEU A 56 -2.25 -20.13 14.47
N SER A 57 -3.08 -20.13 15.53
CA SER A 57 -4.53 -20.00 15.39
C SER A 57 -4.94 -18.66 14.73
N VAL A 58 -4.31 -17.56 15.14
CA VAL A 58 -4.55 -16.22 14.57
C VAL A 58 -4.15 -16.17 13.09
N SER A 59 -2.97 -16.69 12.76
CA SER A 59 -2.47 -16.69 11.38
C SER A 59 -3.29 -17.59 10.46
N VAL A 60 -3.75 -18.76 10.93
CA VAL A 60 -4.63 -19.64 10.18
C VAL A 60 -5.99 -18.98 9.93
N ALA A 61 -6.60 -18.37 10.95
CA ALA A 61 -7.87 -17.66 10.79
C ALA A 61 -7.77 -16.52 9.76
N ALA A 62 -6.70 -15.73 9.83
CA ALA A 62 -6.44 -14.66 8.87
C ALA A 62 -6.19 -15.21 7.45
N ALA A 63 -5.35 -16.25 7.32
CA ALA A 63 -5.03 -16.88 6.04
C ALA A 63 -6.27 -17.49 5.38
N LEU A 64 -7.12 -18.19 6.14
CA LEU A 64 -8.39 -18.74 5.65
C LEU A 64 -9.32 -17.64 5.16
N THR A 65 -9.44 -16.54 5.92
CA THR A 65 -10.26 -15.38 5.54
C THR A 65 -9.79 -14.77 4.23
N VAL A 66 -8.48 -14.51 4.10
CA VAL A 66 -7.89 -13.91 2.90
C VAL A 66 -7.98 -14.86 1.72
N LEU A 67 -7.74 -16.16 1.92
CA LEU A 67 -7.82 -17.16 0.87
C LEU A 67 -9.25 -17.28 0.34
N LEU A 68 -10.24 -17.33 1.24
CA LEU A 68 -11.65 -17.37 0.86
C LEU A 68 -12.05 -16.14 0.05
N ALA A 69 -11.69 -14.94 0.51
CA ALA A 69 -11.96 -13.70 -0.22
C ALA A 69 -11.26 -13.65 -1.58
N THR A 70 -10.02 -14.13 -1.65
CA THR A 70 -9.25 -14.22 -2.91
C THR A 70 -9.94 -15.16 -3.90
N ARG A 71 -10.48 -16.30 -3.43
CA ARG A 71 -11.25 -17.23 -4.27
C ARG A 71 -12.57 -16.61 -4.78
N LEU A 72 -13.16 -15.71 -4.02
CA LEU A 72 -14.37 -14.96 -4.40
C LEU A 72 -14.07 -13.72 -5.27
N GLY A 73 -12.80 -13.40 -5.52
CA GLY A 73 -12.39 -12.21 -6.27
C GLY A 73 -12.59 -10.89 -5.52
N LEU A 74 -12.75 -10.94 -4.19
CA LEU A 74 -13.00 -9.76 -3.35
C LEU A 74 -11.67 -9.18 -2.84
N PRO A 75 -11.41 -7.86 -3.03
CA PRO A 75 -10.24 -7.20 -2.47
C PRO A 75 -10.45 -6.99 -0.96
N VAL A 76 -9.80 -7.81 -0.13
CA VAL A 76 -9.87 -7.69 1.34
C VAL A 76 -8.55 -7.20 1.94
N SER A 77 -8.66 -6.54 3.10
CA SER A 77 -7.50 -6.08 3.87
C SER A 77 -6.94 -7.23 4.71
N THR A 78 -5.67 -7.57 4.49
CA THR A 78 -4.94 -8.55 5.31
C THR A 78 -4.79 -8.09 6.77
N THR A 79 -4.70 -6.79 7.02
CA THR A 79 -4.66 -6.21 8.37
C THR A 79 -5.96 -6.45 9.13
N HIS A 80 -7.12 -6.27 8.48
CA HIS A 80 -8.41 -6.57 9.11
C HIS A 80 -8.58 -8.06 9.38
N ALA A 81 -8.14 -8.92 8.46
CA ALA A 81 -8.16 -10.36 8.67
C ALA A 81 -7.31 -10.79 9.88
N LEU A 82 -6.10 -10.21 10.04
CA LEU A 82 -5.22 -10.47 11.19
C LEU A 82 -5.80 -9.95 12.51
N ILE A 83 -6.32 -8.72 12.55
CA ILE A 83 -6.94 -8.15 13.76
C ILE A 83 -8.19 -8.95 14.14
N GLY A 84 -9.02 -9.32 13.16
CA GLY A 84 -10.19 -10.16 13.39
C GLY A 84 -9.82 -11.54 13.96
N GLY A 85 -8.79 -12.18 13.42
CA GLY A 85 -8.23 -13.42 13.98
C GLY A 85 -7.70 -13.26 15.40
N LEU A 86 -6.98 -12.17 15.69
CA LEU A 86 -6.45 -11.85 17.01
C LEU A 86 -7.56 -11.62 18.04
N VAL A 87 -8.58 -10.86 17.68
CA VAL A 87 -9.75 -10.59 18.53
C VAL A 87 -10.55 -11.88 18.76
N GLY A 88 -10.77 -12.69 17.71
CA GLY A 88 -11.47 -13.96 17.82
C GLY A 88 -10.76 -14.97 18.72
N ALA A 89 -9.47 -15.24 18.46
CA ALA A 89 -8.67 -16.14 19.28
C ALA A 89 -8.48 -15.60 20.71
N GLY A 90 -8.25 -14.28 20.84
CA GLY A 90 -8.12 -13.60 22.12
C GLY A 90 -9.38 -13.69 22.97
N ALA A 91 -10.56 -13.49 22.37
CA ALA A 91 -11.85 -13.59 23.07
C ALA A 91 -12.06 -15.00 23.63
N VAL A 92 -11.71 -16.05 22.88
CA VAL A 92 -11.81 -17.44 23.33
C VAL A 92 -10.82 -17.70 24.47
N ALA A 93 -9.56 -17.29 24.31
CA ALA A 93 -8.51 -17.55 25.30
C ALA A 93 -8.70 -16.79 26.62
N THR A 94 -9.36 -15.63 26.59
CA THR A 94 -9.57 -14.75 27.76
C THR A 94 -10.99 -14.83 28.34
N HIS A 95 -11.83 -15.72 27.82
CA HIS A 95 -13.25 -15.83 28.20
C HIS A 95 -14.01 -14.49 28.03
N GLY A 96 -13.70 -13.75 26.96
CA GLY A 96 -14.35 -12.48 26.62
C GLY A 96 -13.74 -11.23 27.26
N HIS A 97 -12.69 -11.37 28.09
CA HIS A 97 -12.00 -10.22 28.68
C HIS A 97 -10.99 -9.61 27.70
N LEU A 98 -11.46 -8.71 26.84
CA LEU A 98 -10.63 -7.94 25.90
C LEU A 98 -10.64 -6.46 26.25
N ASP A 99 -9.48 -5.81 26.17
CA ASP A 99 -9.36 -4.36 26.33
C ASP A 99 -9.80 -3.63 25.04
N LEU A 100 -11.11 -3.46 24.87
CA LEU A 100 -11.71 -2.81 23.69
C LEU A 100 -11.23 -1.36 23.51
N ALA A 101 -10.95 -0.65 24.62
CA ALA A 101 -10.43 0.71 24.56
C ALA A 101 -9.04 0.75 23.91
N ARG A 102 -8.14 -0.17 24.26
CA ARG A 102 -6.81 -0.29 23.65
C ARG A 102 -6.91 -0.79 22.21
N LEU A 103 -7.85 -1.70 21.91
CA LEU A 103 -8.11 -2.16 20.55
C LEU A 103 -8.49 -0.99 19.64
N GLY A 104 -9.40 -0.14 20.11
CA GLY A 104 -9.83 1.07 19.40
C GLY A 104 -8.67 2.03 19.15
N ALA A 105 -7.91 2.37 20.18
CA ALA A 105 -6.82 3.34 20.08
C ALA A 105 -5.63 2.85 19.24
N THR A 106 -5.27 1.57 19.35
CA THR A 106 -4.05 1.02 18.74
C THR A 106 -4.26 0.55 17.31
N PHE A 107 -5.45 0.04 16.99
CA PHE A 107 -5.73 -0.57 15.69
C PHE A 107 -6.77 0.22 14.92
N VAL A 108 -7.96 0.43 15.49
CA VAL A 108 -9.08 1.05 14.76
C VAL A 108 -8.76 2.49 14.36
N LEU A 109 -8.20 3.29 15.28
CA LEU A 109 -7.92 4.70 15.04
C LEU A 109 -6.87 4.91 13.92
N PRO A 110 -5.67 4.26 13.94
CA PRO A 110 -4.73 4.37 12.82
C PRO A 110 -5.27 3.82 11.50
N LEU A 111 -6.06 2.73 11.54
CA LEU A 111 -6.68 2.16 10.34
C LEU A 111 -7.66 3.12 9.68
N LEU A 112 -8.45 3.86 10.47
CA LEU A 112 -9.40 4.84 9.94
C LEU A 112 -8.71 6.14 9.51
N LEU A 113 -7.68 6.56 10.26
CA LEU A 113 -6.96 7.80 9.99
C LEU A 113 -6.08 7.71 8.74
N SER A 114 -5.48 6.55 8.47
CA SER A 114 -4.55 6.36 7.34
C SER A 114 -5.16 6.68 5.95
N PRO A 115 -6.35 6.19 5.54
CA PRO A 115 -6.94 6.55 4.25
C PRO A 115 -7.36 8.02 4.19
N LEU A 116 -7.80 8.60 5.31
CA LEU A 116 -8.18 10.02 5.37
C LEU A 116 -6.97 10.93 5.16
N LEU A 117 -5.86 10.64 5.84
CA LEU A 117 -4.60 11.35 5.64
C LEU A 117 -4.07 11.15 4.21
N ALA A 118 -4.13 9.91 3.69
CA ALA A 118 -3.71 9.62 2.33
C ALA A 118 -4.54 10.41 1.30
N LEU A 119 -5.86 10.46 1.47
CA LEU A 119 -6.76 11.25 0.62
C LEU A 119 -6.45 12.74 0.71
N GLY A 120 -6.33 13.27 1.92
CA GLY A 120 -6.00 14.69 2.15
C GLY A 120 -4.68 15.07 1.49
N LEU A 121 -3.63 14.27 1.71
CA LEU A 121 -2.32 14.48 1.10
C LEU A 121 -2.38 14.39 -0.43
N THR A 122 -3.10 13.42 -0.97
CA THR A 122 -3.26 13.26 -2.42
C THR A 122 -3.96 14.46 -3.04
N VAL A 123 -5.03 14.96 -2.43
CA VAL A 123 -5.75 16.16 -2.89
C VAL A 123 -4.84 17.40 -2.88
N VAL A 124 -4.07 17.58 -1.80
CA VAL A 124 -3.14 18.71 -1.68
C VAL A 124 -2.02 18.63 -2.71
N LEU A 125 -1.34 17.49 -2.80
CA LEU A 125 -0.22 17.30 -3.74
C LEU A 125 -0.68 17.39 -5.20
N TYR A 126 -1.76 16.69 -5.56
CA TYR A 126 -2.30 16.76 -6.91
C TYR A 126 -2.74 18.18 -7.28
N GLY A 127 -3.38 18.89 -6.34
CA GLY A 127 -3.77 20.29 -6.52
C GLY A 127 -2.56 21.22 -6.71
N ALA A 128 -1.49 21.05 -5.92
CA ALA A 128 -0.26 21.80 -6.05
C ALA A 128 0.43 21.54 -7.40
N LEU A 129 0.56 20.26 -7.79
CA LEU A 129 1.12 19.88 -9.09
C LEU A 129 0.28 20.42 -10.24
N ALA A 130 -1.05 20.40 -10.12
CA ALA A 130 -1.94 20.94 -11.15
C ALA A 130 -1.82 22.46 -11.28
N ARG A 131 -1.64 23.19 -10.17
CA ARG A 131 -1.39 24.64 -10.20
C ARG A 131 -0.02 24.96 -10.79
N LEU A 132 1.03 24.24 -10.38
CA LEU A 132 2.37 24.40 -10.93
C LEU A 132 2.40 24.12 -12.43
N ARG A 133 1.74 23.04 -12.88
CA ARG A 133 1.63 22.70 -14.30
C ARG A 133 0.98 23.82 -15.11
N ARG A 134 -0.07 24.47 -14.58
CA ARG A 134 -0.70 25.62 -15.24
C ARG A 134 0.20 26.86 -15.24
N GLY A 135 0.93 27.10 -14.14
CA GLY A 135 1.88 28.21 -14.05
C GLY A 135 3.09 28.07 -14.98
N LEU A 136 3.51 26.84 -15.27
CA LEU A 136 4.58 26.52 -16.22
C LEU A 136 4.10 26.42 -17.68
N GLY A 137 2.82 26.71 -17.97
CA GLY A 137 2.29 26.69 -19.34
C GLY A 137 2.21 25.32 -20.00
N ILE A 138 2.31 24.22 -19.25
CA ILE A 138 2.32 22.84 -19.80
C ILE A 138 0.89 22.42 -20.16
N ALA A 139 0.39 22.93 -21.29
CA ALA A 139 -0.87 22.54 -21.90
C ALA A 139 -0.77 21.14 -22.52
N ARG A 140 -1.92 20.48 -22.75
CA ARG A 140 -2.01 19.11 -23.31
C ARG A 140 -1.40 18.96 -24.72
N THR A 141 -1.01 20.05 -25.36
CA THR A 141 -0.40 20.15 -26.69
C THR A 141 1.07 20.56 -26.64
N SER A 142 1.79 20.26 -25.55
CA SER A 142 3.24 20.48 -25.52
C SER A 142 3.92 19.43 -26.41
N CYS A 143 4.19 19.77 -27.67
CA CYS A 143 5.01 18.97 -28.56
C CYS A 143 6.47 19.05 -28.09
N LEU A 144 7.02 17.94 -27.61
CA LEU A 144 8.45 17.82 -27.33
C LEU A 144 9.16 17.49 -28.65
N CYS A 145 9.80 18.48 -29.27
CA CYS A 145 10.66 18.25 -30.42
C CYS A 145 12.01 17.69 -29.94
N ALA A 146 12.23 16.39 -30.12
CA ALA A 146 13.52 15.75 -29.93
C ALA A 146 14.14 15.44 -31.30
N GLY A 147 14.76 16.45 -31.94
CA GLY A 147 15.31 16.34 -33.30
C GLY A 147 14.24 16.16 -34.39
N GLU A 148 14.67 15.94 -35.64
CA GLU A 148 13.86 15.80 -36.87
C GLU A 148 12.82 14.64 -36.86
N ALA A 149 12.61 13.97 -35.73
CA ALA A 149 11.59 12.95 -35.57
C ALA A 149 10.48 13.47 -34.64
N LEU A 150 9.30 13.67 -35.22
CA LEU A 150 8.09 14.15 -34.56
C LEU A 150 7.60 13.09 -33.54
N LEU A 151 7.98 13.23 -32.26
CA LEU A 151 7.44 12.39 -31.18
C LEU A 151 6.04 12.86 -30.80
N ALA A 152 5.03 12.14 -31.29
CA ALA A 152 3.67 12.25 -30.77
C ALA A 152 3.63 11.66 -29.35
N LEU A 153 3.52 12.53 -28.34
CA LEU A 153 3.19 12.14 -26.98
C LEU A 153 1.75 11.57 -26.95
N SER A 154 1.64 10.27 -27.21
CA SER A 154 0.41 9.53 -26.96
C SER A 154 0.17 9.46 -25.43
N PRO A 155 -1.08 9.64 -24.96
CA PRO A 155 -1.41 9.69 -23.53
C PRO A 155 -1.11 8.40 -22.74
N ALA A 156 -0.66 7.33 -23.40
CA ALA A 156 -0.16 6.12 -22.76
C ALA A 156 1.33 6.30 -22.44
N GLY A 157 1.62 6.69 -21.19
CA GLY A 157 2.94 7.13 -20.70
C GLY A 157 4.08 6.11 -20.82
N ALA A 158 4.63 5.97 -22.02
CA ALA A 158 5.89 5.31 -22.28
C ALA A 158 6.90 6.36 -22.78
N ALA A 159 7.47 7.13 -21.85
CA ALA A 159 8.68 7.89 -22.14
C ALA A 159 9.87 6.92 -22.06
N ALA A 160 10.27 6.34 -23.20
CA ALA A 160 11.55 5.67 -23.32
C ALA A 160 12.63 6.75 -23.49
N LEU A 161 13.29 7.14 -22.40
CA LEU A 161 14.46 8.03 -22.46
C LEU A 161 15.69 7.22 -22.90
N SER A 162 16.12 7.43 -24.15
CA SER A 162 17.53 7.24 -24.51
C SER A 162 18.10 8.60 -24.96
N ALA A 163 18.89 9.20 -24.07
CA ALA A 163 19.84 10.31 -24.23
C ALA A 163 19.85 11.07 -25.57
N THR A 164 19.27 12.28 -25.60
CA THR A 164 19.55 13.36 -26.58
C THR A 164 19.17 14.74 -25.99
N PRO A 165 19.70 15.86 -26.53
CA PRO A 165 19.53 17.18 -25.93
C PRO A 165 18.12 17.71 -26.24
N ILE A 166 17.28 17.82 -25.22
CA ILE A 166 15.88 18.26 -25.38
C ILE A 166 15.82 19.79 -25.33
N SER A 167 15.34 20.42 -26.40
CA SER A 167 14.85 21.81 -26.38
C SER A 167 13.32 21.81 -26.29
N VAL A 168 12.78 22.58 -25.34
CA VAL A 168 11.33 22.66 -25.10
C VAL A 168 10.82 23.95 -25.72
N THR A 169 10.02 23.86 -26.77
CA THR A 169 9.29 25.00 -27.35
C THR A 169 7.83 24.93 -26.94
N THR A 170 7.40 25.94 -26.18
CA THR A 170 5.99 26.16 -25.84
C THR A 170 5.34 26.98 -26.94
N GLY A 171 4.34 26.42 -27.64
CA GLY A 171 3.46 27.13 -28.58
C GLY A 171 2.08 27.32 -28.00
#